data_AF-A0A3B5YR27-F1
#
_entry.id   AF-A0A3B5YR27-F1
#
_cell.length_a   1.000
_cell.length_b   1.000
_cell.length_c   1.000
_cell.angle_alpha   90.00
_cell.angle_beta   90.00
_cell.angle_gamma   90.00
#
_symmetry.space_group_name_H-M   'P 1'
#
loop_
_entity.id
_entity.type
_entity.pdbx_description
1 polymer ?
#
loop_
_entity_poly.entity_id
_entity_poly.type
_entity_poly.pdbx_seq_one_letter_code
_entity_poly.pdbx_strand_id
1 'polypeptide(L)'
;MVAAAREHSLPPCLKILRIWSCAGMLGGVLRLPTPLMELRIRSNSGLTSLEFLCGEHPPSLETLCLESCSTLASLPNEPRADGSLKQLVIGGCPAMKKLPGCLQQQLGSIDDKKLDARYEVFALKPKTWKKIPRIVRKWRQAARQAAQEAMERQRYMQE
;
A
#
# COMPACT_ATOMS: atom_id res chain seq x y z
N MET A 1 -28.93 19.12 0.59
CA MET A 1 -28.41 18.95 -0.78
C MET A 1 -27.26 17.95 -0.72
N VAL A 2 -27.51 16.70 -1.08
CA VAL A 2 -26.45 15.69 -1.18
C VAL A 2 -25.67 16.02 -2.46
N ALA A 3 -24.39 16.37 -2.31
CA ALA A 3 -23.51 16.56 -3.45
C ALA A 3 -23.53 15.28 -4.28
N ALA A 4 -24.03 15.36 -5.52
CA ALA A 4 -24.00 14.25 -6.45
C ALA A 4 -22.55 13.84 -6.65
N ALA A 5 -22.17 12.69 -6.08
CA ALA A 5 -20.89 12.08 -6.39
C ALA A 5 -20.84 11.90 -7.91
N ARG A 6 -19.86 12.50 -8.57
CA ARG A 6 -19.61 12.25 -9.99
C ARG A 6 -19.16 10.80 -10.08
N GLU A 7 -20.10 9.90 -10.34
CA GLU A 7 -19.80 8.47 -10.50
C GLU A 7 -19.01 8.30 -11.79
N HIS A 8 -17.68 8.24 -11.66
CA HIS A 8 -16.81 7.85 -12.75
C HIS A 8 -16.90 6.34 -12.92
N SER A 9 -17.92 5.90 -13.65
CA SER A 9 -18.12 4.49 -13.98
C SER A 9 -16.99 4.01 -14.90
N LEU A 10 -16.09 3.20 -14.34
CA LEU A 10 -15.06 2.53 -15.12
C LEU A 10 -15.69 1.46 -16.02
N PRO A 11 -15.16 1.24 -17.23
CA PRO A 11 -15.71 0.21 -18.12
C PRO A 11 -15.58 -1.18 -17.48
N PRO A 12 -16.60 -2.05 -17.61
CA PRO A 12 -16.66 -3.33 -16.91
C PRO A 12 -15.57 -4.31 -17.31
N CYS A 13 -14.98 -4.16 -18.50
CA CYS A 13 -13.92 -5.03 -19.02
C CYS A 13 -12.50 -4.50 -18.77
N LEU A 14 -12.35 -3.47 -17.93
CA LEU A 14 -11.06 -2.84 -17.69
C LEU A 14 -10.12 -3.78 -16.94
N LYS A 15 -8.98 -4.12 -17.57
CA LYS A 15 -7.93 -4.95 -16.96
C LYS A 15 -6.81 -4.14 -16.31
N ILE A 16 -6.58 -2.92 -16.81
CA ILE A 16 -5.46 -2.07 -16.37
C ILE A 16 -6.01 -0.68 -16.08
N LEU A 17 -5.79 -0.19 -14.87
CA LEU A 17 -6.11 1.17 -14.45
C LEU A 17 -4.85 1.85 -13.94
N ARG A 18 -4.49 2.98 -14.57
CA ARG A 18 -3.35 3.81 -14.18
C ARG A 18 -3.83 5.24 -13.98
N ILE A 19 -3.68 5.76 -12.78
CA ILE A 19 -4.09 7.11 -12.38
C ILE A 19 -2.84 7.85 -11.90
N TRP A 20 -2.52 8.98 -12.53
CA TRP A 20 -1.31 9.75 -12.26
C TRP A 20 -1.71 11.20 -12.03
N SER A 21 -1.39 11.74 -10.84
CA SER A 21 -1.52 13.17 -10.52
C SER A 21 -2.91 13.77 -10.86
N CYS A 22 -3.99 13.05 -10.58
CA CYS A 22 -5.36 13.54 -10.75
C CYS A 22 -5.86 14.29 -9.50
N ALA A 23 -5.12 15.31 -9.07
CA ALA A 23 -5.49 16.13 -7.91
C ALA A 23 -6.86 16.80 -8.15
N GLY A 24 -7.82 16.57 -7.25
CA GLY A 24 -9.15 17.19 -7.31
C GLY A 24 -10.13 16.65 -8.37
N MET A 25 -9.70 15.75 -9.28
CA MET A 25 -10.62 15.17 -10.28
C MET A 25 -11.36 13.93 -9.77
N LEU A 26 -10.67 13.11 -8.98
CA LEU A 26 -11.23 11.90 -8.39
C LEU A 26 -11.39 12.15 -6.91
N GLY A 27 -12.64 12.39 -6.47
CA GLY A 27 -13.00 12.65 -5.08
C GLY A 27 -13.74 11.46 -4.48
N GLY A 28 -13.38 11.10 -3.24
CA GLY A 28 -14.11 10.09 -2.48
C GLY A 28 -13.75 8.65 -2.86
N VAL A 29 -14.76 7.84 -3.17
CA VAL A 29 -14.61 6.40 -3.39
C VAL A 29 -14.43 6.09 -4.86
N LEU A 30 -13.40 5.32 -5.20
CA LEU A 30 -13.22 4.76 -6.55
C LEU A 30 -13.71 3.31 -6.56
N ARG A 31 -14.73 3.05 -7.38
CA ARG A 31 -15.25 1.71 -7.63
C ARG A 31 -14.51 1.05 -8.79
N LEU A 32 -13.85 -0.07 -8.51
CA LEU A 32 -12.99 -0.82 -9.42
C LEU A 32 -13.75 -2.00 -10.01
N PRO A 33 -13.64 -2.29 -11.32
CA PRO A 33 -14.25 -3.47 -11.91
C PRO A 33 -13.52 -4.75 -11.45
N THR A 34 -14.26 -5.87 -11.32
CA THR A 34 -13.70 -7.17 -10.88
C THR A 34 -12.63 -7.77 -11.79
N PRO A 35 -12.65 -7.65 -13.14
CA PRO A 35 -11.59 -8.21 -14.00
C PRO A 35 -10.28 -7.41 -13.98
N LEU A 36 -10.16 -6.40 -13.11
CA LEU A 36 -8.97 -5.58 -13.01
C LEU A 36 -7.77 -6.43 -12.53
N MET A 37 -6.72 -6.45 -13.34
CA MET A 37 -5.45 -7.15 -13.10
C MET A 37 -4.37 -6.20 -12.59
N GLU A 38 -4.36 -4.96 -13.05
CA GLU A 38 -3.37 -3.95 -12.66
C GLU A 38 -4.04 -2.67 -12.20
N LEU A 39 -3.68 -2.24 -10.98
CA LEU A 39 -4.02 -0.94 -10.44
C LEU A 39 -2.76 -0.18 -10.05
N ARG A 40 -2.55 0.98 -10.68
CA ARG A 40 -1.52 1.95 -10.26
C ARG A 40 -2.15 3.30 -10.01
N ILE A 41 -1.96 3.84 -8.80
CA ILE A 41 -2.38 5.19 -8.43
C ILE A 41 -1.17 5.92 -7.86
N ARG A 42 -0.84 7.06 -8.46
CA ARG A 42 0.29 7.89 -8.07
C ARG A 42 -0.15 9.33 -7.83
N SER A 43 0.33 9.90 -6.73
CA SER A 43 0.20 11.33 -6.42
C SER A 43 -1.26 11.79 -6.41
N ASN A 44 -2.14 11.04 -5.74
CA ASN A 44 -3.56 11.38 -5.63
C ASN A 44 -3.92 11.98 -4.28
N SER A 45 -4.68 13.07 -4.29
CA SER A 45 -5.07 13.83 -3.09
C SER A 45 -6.58 14.00 -2.91
N GLY A 46 -7.39 13.27 -3.69
CA GLY A 46 -8.86 13.33 -3.62
C GLY A 46 -9.54 12.00 -3.29
N LEU A 47 -8.90 10.87 -3.60
CA LEU A 47 -9.42 9.54 -3.32
C LEU A 47 -9.26 9.22 -1.83
N THR A 48 -10.35 8.83 -1.21
CA THR A 48 -10.40 8.44 0.21
C THR A 48 -10.42 6.93 0.36
N SER A 49 -11.05 6.22 -0.58
CA SER A 49 -11.27 4.77 -0.48
C SER A 49 -11.26 4.11 -1.86
N LEU A 50 -10.88 2.84 -1.89
CA LEU A 50 -11.07 1.95 -3.04
C LEU A 50 -12.08 0.85 -2.69
N GLU A 51 -12.96 0.52 -3.62
CA GLU A 51 -13.95 -0.56 -3.49
C GLU A 51 -13.98 -1.37 -4.78
N PHE A 52 -14.09 -2.71 -4.71
CA PHE A 52 -14.42 -3.49 -5.90
C PHE A 52 -15.93 -3.50 -6.10
N LEU A 53 -16.37 -3.35 -7.35
CA LEU A 53 -17.74 -3.66 -7.72
C LEU A 53 -17.99 -5.13 -7.40
N CYS A 54 -19.11 -5.43 -6.75
CA CYS A 54 -19.49 -6.81 -6.49
C CYS A 54 -19.80 -7.47 -7.85
N GLY A 55 -19.04 -8.50 -8.20
CA GLY A 55 -19.25 -9.28 -9.42
C GLY A 55 -19.24 -10.76 -9.10
N GLU A 56 -19.64 -11.58 -10.07
CA GLU A 56 -19.74 -13.04 -9.90
C GLU A 56 -18.41 -13.72 -9.54
N HIS A 57 -17.29 -13.04 -9.76
CA HIS A 57 -15.95 -13.57 -9.57
C HIS A 57 -15.12 -12.68 -8.61
N PRO A 58 -14.29 -13.28 -7.75
CA PRO A 58 -13.38 -12.53 -6.90
C PRO A 58 -12.37 -11.73 -7.75
N PRO A 59 -11.94 -10.55 -7.26
CA PRO A 59 -10.97 -9.73 -7.98
C PRO A 59 -9.66 -10.50 -8.21
N SER A 60 -9.15 -10.44 -9.44
CA SER A 60 -7.93 -11.13 -9.92
C SER A 60 -6.73 -10.18 -10.03
N LEU A 61 -6.62 -9.24 -9.09
CA LEU A 61 -5.61 -8.18 -9.13
C LEU A 61 -4.21 -8.76 -8.93
N GLU A 62 -3.36 -8.65 -9.95
CA GLU A 62 -1.97 -9.11 -9.94
C GLU A 62 -0.98 -8.04 -9.48
N THR A 63 -1.28 -6.77 -9.76
CA THR A 63 -0.42 -5.63 -9.42
C THR A 63 -1.21 -4.55 -8.70
N LEU A 64 -0.76 -4.19 -7.49
CA LEU A 64 -1.25 -3.04 -6.75
C LEU A 64 -0.11 -2.08 -6.44
N CYS A 65 -0.16 -0.87 -7.00
CA CYS A 65 0.83 0.19 -6.75
C CYS A 65 0.11 1.47 -6.30
N LEU A 66 0.38 1.89 -5.07
CA LEU A 66 -0.16 3.11 -4.47
C LEU A 66 1.02 3.93 -3.96
N GLU A 67 1.29 5.06 -4.62
CA GLU A 67 2.40 5.93 -4.25
C GLU A 67 1.92 7.36 -4.06
N SER A 68 2.32 7.98 -2.95
CA SER A 68 2.02 9.39 -2.66
C SER A 68 0.51 9.71 -2.68
N CYS A 69 -0.34 8.79 -2.22
CA CYS A 69 -1.79 9.00 -2.10
C CYS A 69 -2.13 9.62 -0.72
N SER A 70 -2.22 10.94 -0.63
CA SER A 70 -2.28 11.65 0.65
C SER A 70 -3.57 11.45 1.44
N THR A 71 -4.69 11.28 0.73
CA THR A 71 -6.04 11.14 1.32
C THR A 71 -6.55 9.71 1.40
N LEU A 72 -5.89 8.77 0.71
CA LEU A 72 -6.36 7.39 0.62
C LEU A 72 -6.23 6.71 1.97
N ALA A 73 -7.36 6.38 2.59
CA ALA A 73 -7.47 5.88 3.96
C ALA A 73 -7.79 4.39 4.03
N SER A 74 -8.48 3.86 3.01
CA SER A 74 -8.91 2.45 2.99
C SER A 74 -8.78 1.80 1.62
N LEU A 75 -8.64 0.47 1.68
CA LEU A 75 -8.56 -0.43 0.53
C LEU A 75 -9.65 -1.50 0.66
N PRO A 76 -10.03 -2.14 -0.46
CA PRO A 76 -10.96 -3.26 -0.44
C PRO A 76 -10.43 -4.39 0.45
N ASN A 77 -11.30 -4.87 1.35
CA ASN A 77 -11.02 -5.95 2.30
C ASN A 77 -11.71 -7.26 1.92
N GLU A 78 -12.25 -7.35 0.72
CA GLU A 78 -12.87 -8.53 0.17
C GLU A 78 -11.80 -9.63 -0.04
N PRO A 79 -12.16 -10.90 0.12
CA PRO A 79 -11.30 -12.02 -0.22
C PRO A 79 -10.91 -11.93 -1.71
N ARG A 80 -9.61 -11.87 -1.99
CA ARG A 80 -9.08 -12.04 -3.34
C ARG A 80 -8.97 -13.54 -3.65
N ALA A 81 -9.15 -13.91 -4.91
CA ALA A 81 -8.81 -15.26 -5.37
C ALA A 81 -7.35 -15.54 -5.02
N ASP A 82 -7.15 -16.71 -4.42
CA ASP A 82 -5.90 -17.25 -3.88
C ASP A 82 -4.63 -16.71 -4.57
N GLY A 83 -3.88 -15.88 -3.84
CA GLY A 83 -2.52 -15.50 -4.21
C GLY A 83 -2.33 -14.78 -5.55
N SER A 84 -3.39 -14.26 -6.19
CA SER A 84 -3.28 -13.58 -7.49
C SER A 84 -2.32 -12.39 -7.51
N LEU A 85 -2.16 -11.71 -6.37
CA LEU A 85 -1.30 -10.55 -6.24
C LEU A 85 0.19 -10.94 -6.28
N LYS A 86 0.88 -10.54 -7.34
CA LYS A 86 2.31 -10.80 -7.59
C LYS A 86 3.19 -9.62 -7.21
N GLN A 87 2.66 -8.39 -7.33
CA GLN A 87 3.39 -7.15 -7.05
C GLN A 87 2.59 -6.24 -6.14
N LEU A 88 3.24 -5.75 -5.08
CA LEU A 88 2.65 -4.81 -4.12
C LEU A 88 3.57 -3.66 -3.79
N VAL A 89 3.18 -2.44 -4.15
CA VAL A 89 3.87 -1.21 -3.75
C VAL A 89 2.89 -0.31 -3.01
N ILE A 90 3.20 0.04 -1.76
CA ILE A 90 2.46 1.04 -0.99
C ILE A 90 3.46 1.96 -0.30
N GLY A 91 3.57 3.20 -0.80
CA GLY A 91 4.51 4.18 -0.28
C GLY A 91 3.90 5.58 -0.18
N GLY A 92 4.19 6.31 0.89
CA GLY A 92 3.78 7.72 0.99
C GLY A 92 2.26 7.94 1.04
N CYS A 93 1.52 7.00 1.65
CA CYS A 93 0.06 7.11 1.82
C CYS A 93 -0.31 7.37 3.29
N PRO A 94 -0.17 8.59 3.83
CA PRO A 94 -0.27 8.87 5.27
C PRO A 94 -1.65 8.62 5.89
N ALA A 95 -2.74 8.79 5.15
CA ALA A 95 -4.09 8.57 5.66
C ALA A 95 -4.41 7.08 5.95
N MET A 96 -3.73 6.14 5.26
CA MET A 96 -4.00 4.71 5.37
C MET A 96 -3.38 4.09 6.63
N LYS A 97 -4.04 4.15 7.78
CA LYS A 97 -3.43 3.73 9.06
C LYS A 97 -3.06 2.25 9.13
N LYS A 98 -3.76 1.37 8.41
CA LYS A 98 -3.56 -0.09 8.41
C LYS A 98 -3.83 -0.67 7.02
N LEU A 99 -3.19 -1.78 6.70
CA LEU A 99 -3.56 -2.59 5.52
C LEU A 99 -4.83 -3.40 5.81
N PRO A 100 -5.68 -3.69 4.81
CA PRO A 100 -6.81 -4.60 4.97
C PRO A 100 -6.32 -6.02 5.32
N GLY A 101 -7.11 -6.75 6.10
CA GLY A 101 -6.74 -8.06 6.65
C GLY A 101 -6.43 -9.10 5.57
N CYS A 102 -7.18 -9.09 4.47
CA CYS A 102 -6.92 -9.98 3.33
C CYS A 102 -5.53 -9.70 2.69
N LEU A 103 -5.15 -8.43 2.54
CA LEU A 103 -3.84 -8.06 2.01
C LEU A 103 -2.71 -8.42 2.97
N GLN A 104 -2.92 -8.22 4.29
CA GLN A 104 -1.95 -8.61 5.31
C GLN A 104 -1.65 -10.11 5.28
N GLN A 105 -2.67 -10.96 5.09
CA GLN A 105 -2.49 -12.41 4.99
C GLN A 105 -1.69 -12.82 3.76
N GLN A 106 -1.82 -12.09 2.65
CA GLN A 106 -1.11 -12.36 1.39
C GLN A 106 0.35 -11.86 1.40
N LEU A 107 0.75 -10.95 2.30
CA LEU A 107 2.12 -10.41 2.34
C LEU A 107 3.21 -11.49 2.43
N GLY A 108 2.92 -12.63 3.05
CA GLY A 108 3.87 -13.74 3.15
C GLY A 108 4.13 -14.49 1.83
N SER A 109 3.22 -14.38 0.86
CA SER A 109 3.28 -15.10 -0.42
C SER A 109 3.68 -14.20 -1.60
N ILE A 110 3.80 -12.89 -1.39
CA ILE A 110 4.18 -11.92 -2.42
C ILE A 110 5.70 -11.77 -2.41
N ASP A 111 6.34 -12.13 -3.53
CA ASP A 111 7.79 -12.03 -3.72
C ASP A 111 8.22 -10.58 -3.92
N ASP A 112 7.54 -9.84 -4.81
CA ASP A 112 7.84 -8.45 -5.13
C ASP A 112 6.94 -7.50 -4.33
N LYS A 113 7.45 -7.02 -3.19
CA LYS A 113 6.73 -6.05 -2.35
C LYS A 113 7.63 -4.94 -1.83
N LYS A 114 7.09 -3.72 -1.83
CA LYS A 114 7.69 -2.52 -1.23
C LYS A 114 6.62 -1.78 -0.43
N LEU A 115 6.80 -1.70 0.88
CA LEU A 115 5.85 -1.05 1.77
C LEU A 115 6.55 0.02 2.59
N ASP A 116 5.84 1.07 3.00
CA ASP A 116 6.31 1.93 4.09
C ASP A 116 6.61 1.06 5.32
N ALA A 117 7.68 1.38 6.05
CA ALA A 117 8.15 0.63 7.22
C ALA A 117 7.05 0.35 8.27
N ARG A 118 6.04 1.23 8.36
CA ARG A 118 4.89 1.11 9.27
C ARG A 118 4.01 -0.12 8.99
N TYR A 119 4.06 -0.68 7.80
CA TYR A 119 3.29 -1.88 7.43
C TYR A 119 4.12 -3.17 7.51
N GLU A 120 5.45 -3.08 7.54
CA GLU A 120 6.35 -4.26 7.58
C GLU A 120 6.29 -5.00 8.92
N VAL A 121 6.02 -4.29 10.02
CA VAL A 121 6.02 -4.86 11.38
C VAL A 121 4.95 -5.94 11.58
N PHE A 122 3.82 -5.82 10.87
CA PHE A 122 2.71 -6.79 10.95
C PHE A 122 2.94 -8.04 10.09
N ALA A 123 3.94 -8.06 9.20
CA ALA A 123 4.28 -9.24 8.41
C ALA A 123 5.04 -10.31 9.21
N LEU A 124 5.45 -10.01 10.45
CA LEU A 124 6.06 -10.98 11.36
C LEU A 124 4.99 -11.89 11.95
N LYS A 125 4.91 -13.13 11.45
CA LYS A 125 3.99 -14.16 11.96
C LYS A 125 4.11 -14.29 13.50
N PRO A 126 3.03 -14.63 14.23
CA PRO A 126 3.06 -14.83 15.69
C PRO A 126 4.14 -15.83 16.14
N LYS A 127 4.40 -16.87 15.32
CA LYS A 127 5.44 -17.89 15.57
C LYS A 127 6.87 -17.30 15.60
N THR A 128 7.07 -16.10 15.08
CA THR A 128 8.35 -15.38 15.02
C THR A 128 8.54 -14.37 16.14
N TRP A 129 7.56 -14.17 17.04
CA TRP A 129 7.69 -13.28 18.21
C TRP A 129 8.96 -13.53 18.99
N LYS A 130 9.33 -14.81 19.20
CA LYS A 130 10.53 -15.21 19.95
C LYS A 130 11.81 -14.59 19.38
N LYS A 131 11.83 -14.21 18.09
CA LYS A 131 12.98 -13.58 17.42
C LYS A 131 12.93 -12.05 17.45
N ILE A 132 11.78 -11.43 17.76
CA ILE A 132 11.60 -9.96 17.77
C ILE A 132 12.61 -9.24 18.67
N PRO A 133 12.89 -9.69 19.92
CA PRO A 133 13.89 -9.02 20.75
C PRO A 133 15.29 -9.00 20.12
N ARG A 134 15.66 -10.06 19.38
CA ARG A 134 16.95 -10.12 18.67
C ARG A 134 16.98 -9.18 17.46
N ILE A 135 15.89 -9.10 16.72
CA ILE A 135 15.76 -8.21 15.55
C ILE A 135 15.81 -6.75 16.01
N VAL A 136 15.05 -6.38 17.05
CA VAL A 136 15.06 -5.02 17.62
C VAL A 136 16.45 -4.65 18.13
N ARG A 137 17.18 -5.58 18.77
CA ARG A 137 18.57 -5.35 19.18
C ARG A 137 19.48 -5.05 17.99
N LYS A 138 19.37 -5.83 16.90
CA LYS A 138 20.15 -5.57 15.67
C LYS A 138 19.85 -4.19 15.09
N TRP A 139 18.57 -3.81 14.99
CA TRP A 139 18.21 -2.48 14.48
C TRP A 139 18.73 -1.35 15.37
N ARG A 140 18.67 -1.49 16.69
CA ARG A 140 19.26 -0.51 17.63
C ARG A 140 20.77 -0.38 17.45
N GLN A 141 21.46 -1.47 17.20
CA GLN A 141 22.91 -1.46 16.94
C GLN A 141 23.23 -0.76 15.62
N ALA A 142 22.54 -1.12 14.54
CA ALA A 142 22.71 -0.47 13.24
C ALA A 142 22.41 1.04 13.30
N ALA A 143 21.36 1.44 14.02
CA ALA A 143 21.02 2.86 14.21
C ALA A 143 22.10 3.61 15.00
N ARG A 144 22.71 3.00 16.02
CA ARG A 144 23.83 3.59 16.76
C ARG A 144 25.08 3.72 15.89
N GLN A 145 25.38 2.71 15.08
CA GLN A 145 26.50 2.75 14.15
C GLN A 145 26.31 3.86 13.11
N ALA A 146 25.15 3.93 12.48
CA ALA A 146 24.85 4.99 11.51
C ALA A 146 24.92 6.40 12.13
N ALA A 147 24.49 6.57 13.38
CA ALA A 147 24.61 7.84 14.10
C ALA A 147 26.07 8.21 14.38
N GLN A 148 26.91 7.23 14.71
CA GLN A 148 28.32 7.43 14.98
C GLN A 148 29.10 7.76 13.70
N GLU A 149 28.82 7.04 12.60
CA GLU A 149 29.38 7.34 11.28
C GLU A 149 28.96 8.73 10.77
N ALA A 150 27.71 9.14 11.01
CA ALA A 150 27.25 10.48 10.65
C ALA A 150 27.99 11.57 11.44
N MET A 151 28.23 11.35 12.73
CA MET A 151 29.00 12.27 13.58
C MET A 151 30.47 12.37 13.14
N GLU A 152 31.10 11.24 12.80
CA GLU A 152 32.47 11.21 12.27
C GLU A 152 32.59 11.91 10.91
N ARG A 153 31.65 11.67 10.00
CA ARG A 153 31.58 12.39 8.71
C ARG A 153 31.41 13.89 8.89
N GLN A 154 30.57 14.30 9.85
CA GLN A 154 30.35 15.71 10.12
C GLN A 154 31.59 16.38 10.72
N ARG A 155 32.34 15.66 11.57
CA ARG A 155 33.62 16.13 12.11
C ARG A 155 34.69 16.27 11.03
N TYR A 156 34.81 15.29 10.13
CA TYR A 156 35.75 15.33 9.01
C TYR A 156 35.50 16.52 8.07
N MET A 157 34.25 16.95 7.90
CA MET A 157 33.90 18.11 7.07
C MET A 157 34.17 19.46 7.75
N GLN A 158 34.51 19.47 9.05
CA GLN A 158 34.80 20.67 9.84
C GLN A 158 36.30 20.84 10.15
N GLU A 159 37.13 19.85 9.78
CA GLU A 159 38.61 19.85 9.86
C GLU A 159 39.20 20.14 8.47
#